data_AF-A0A521M4X7-F1
#
_entry.id   AF-A0A521M4X7-F1
#
_cell.length_a   1.000
_cell.length_b   1.000
_cell.length_c   1.000
_cell.angle_alpha   90.00
_cell.angle_beta   90.00
_cell.angle_gamma   90.00
#
_symmetry.space_group_name_H-M   'P 1'
#
loop_
_entity.id
_entity.type
_entity.pdbx_description
1 polymer ?
#
loop_
_entity_poly.entity_id
_entity_poly.type
_entity_poly.pdbx_seq_one_letter_code
_entity_poly.pdbx_strand_id
1 'polypeptide(L)' 'GNRTYAVPYGTEAGIFRGHGIPTVICGPGDISQAHQPNEFVAKSQMDACDAFLGKMIKWAER' A
#
# COMPACT_ATOMS: atom_id res chain seq x y z
N GLY A 1 16.93 2.26 -8.75
CA GLY A 1 16.83 0.81 -9.00
C GLY A 1 15.74 0.23 -8.13
N ASN A 2 14.87 -0.61 -8.69
CA ASN A 2 13.81 -1.28 -7.93
C ASN A 2 14.45 -2.42 -7.11
N ARG A 3 14.14 -2.52 -5.81
CA ARG A 3 14.70 -3.54 -4.92
C ARG A 3 13.57 -4.33 -4.26
N THR A 4 13.72 -5.64 -4.21
CA THR A 4 12.74 -6.55 -3.59
C THR A 4 13.24 -6.98 -2.21
N TYR A 5 12.36 -6.87 -1.22
CA TYR A 5 12.62 -7.32 0.15
C TYR A 5 11.37 -8.03 0.66
N ALA A 6 11.54 -9.10 1.42
CA ALA A 6 10.45 -9.72 2.17
C ALA A 6 10.27 -8.98 3.49
N VAL A 7 9.02 -8.77 3.90
CA VAL A 7 8.68 -8.16 5.19
C VAL A 7 7.94 -9.18 6.05
N PRO A 8 8.16 -9.22 7.38
CA PRO A 8 7.62 -10.25 8.27
C PRO A 8 6.18 -9.94 8.72
N TYR A 9 5.35 -9.38 7.85
CA TYR A 9 3.97 -8.98 8.16
C TYR A 9 3.00 -9.61 7.17
N GLY A 10 1.91 -10.16 7.69
CA GLY A 10 0.84 -10.73 6.89
C GLY A 10 -0.08 -9.66 6.31
N THR A 11 -0.58 -9.89 5.11
CA THR A 11 -1.67 -9.10 4.50
C THR A 11 -2.64 -10.05 3.80
N GLU A 12 -3.85 -9.58 3.52
CA GLU A 12 -4.84 -10.36 2.78
C GLU A 12 -4.46 -10.59 1.31
N ALA A 13 -3.42 -9.90 0.79
CA ALA A 13 -2.91 -10.15 -0.57
C ALA A 13 -2.48 -11.60 -0.80
N GLY A 14 -2.11 -12.33 0.25
CA GLY A 14 -1.82 -13.76 0.17
C GLY A 14 -3.03 -14.57 -0.31
N ILE A 15 -4.25 -14.17 0.07
CA ILE A 15 -5.51 -14.82 -0.34
C ILE A 15 -5.72 -14.63 -1.84
N PHE A 16 -5.68 -13.39 -2.33
CA PHE A 16 -5.87 -13.06 -3.74
C PHE A 16 -4.80 -13.71 -4.64
N ARG A 17 -3.54 -13.66 -4.20
CA ARG A 17 -2.44 -14.35 -4.89
C ARG A 17 -2.63 -15.86 -4.92
N GLY A 18 -3.17 -16.46 -3.85
CA GLY A 18 -3.53 -17.87 -3.79
C GLY A 18 -4.59 -18.27 -4.83
N HIS A 19 -5.43 -17.33 -5.24
CA HIS A 19 -6.41 -17.50 -6.32
C HIS A 19 -5.88 -17.09 -7.72
N GLY A 20 -4.57 -16.87 -7.88
CA GLY A 20 -3.96 -16.56 -9.17
C GLY A 20 -4.14 -15.11 -9.63
N ILE A 21 -4.62 -14.22 -8.76
CA ILE A 21 -4.81 -12.80 -9.09
C ILE A 21 -3.50 -12.04 -8.81
N PRO A 22 -2.89 -11.37 -9.80
CA PRO A 22 -1.75 -10.49 -9.55
C PRO A 22 -2.14 -9.41 -8.55
N THR A 23 -1.44 -9.35 -7.41
CA THR A 23 -1.83 -8.50 -6.28
C THR A 23 -0.65 -7.66 -5.79
N VAL A 24 -0.93 -6.39 -5.50
CA VAL A 24 0.00 -5.44 -4.89
C VAL A 24 -0.66 -4.85 -3.64
N ILE A 25 0.13 -4.66 -2.58
CA ILE A 25 -0.28 -3.85 -1.42
C ILE A 25 0.32 -2.46 -1.59
N CYS A 26 -0.51 -1.43 -1.49
CA CYS A 26 -0.08 -0.03 -1.52
C CYS A 26 -0.97 0.81 -0.60
N GLY A 27 -0.36 1.76 0.11
CA GLY A 27 -1.05 2.68 1.01
C GLY A 27 -0.06 3.64 1.67
N PRO A 28 -0.54 4.73 2.30
CA PRO A 28 0.28 5.67 3.03
C PRO A 28 0.65 5.12 4.41
N GLY A 29 1.64 5.75 5.05
CA GLY A 29 2.09 5.38 6.41
C GLY A 29 3.40 4.60 6.42
N ASP A 30 3.81 4.20 7.62
CA ASP A 30 5.01 3.41 7.88
C ASP A 30 4.66 2.25 8.82
N ILE A 31 5.07 1.04 8.46
CA ILE A 31 4.75 -0.17 9.23
C ILE A 31 5.36 -0.13 10.64
N SER A 32 6.43 0.64 10.87
CA SER A 32 7.02 0.84 12.18
C SER A 32 6.16 1.67 13.13
N GLN A 33 5.20 2.44 12.61
CA GLN A 33 4.22 3.20 13.40
C GLN A 33 2.97 2.38 13.75
N ALA A 34 2.71 1.31 13.02
CA ALA A 34 1.50 0.50 13.20
C ALA A 34 1.46 -0.13 14.62
N HIS A 35 0.29 -0.08 15.26
CA HIS A 35 0.04 -0.62 16.60
C HIS A 35 0.92 -0.02 17.71
N GLN A 36 1.44 1.20 17.51
CA GLN A 36 2.17 1.93 18.54
C GLN A 36 1.29 3.00 19.20
N PRO A 37 1.58 3.42 20.45
CA PRO A 37 0.94 4.59 21.03
C PRO A 37 1.14 5.83 20.15
N ASN A 38 0.09 6.63 19.98
CA ASN A 38 0.09 7.81 19.11
C ASN A 38 0.41 7.49 17.63
N GLU A 39 0.00 6.31 17.16
CA GLU A 39 0.04 5.96 15.74
C GLU A 39 -0.52 7.11 14.88
N PHE A 40 0.25 7.49 13.86
CA PHE A 40 -0.12 8.58 12.97
C PHE A 40 0.30 8.29 11.53
N VAL A 41 -0.32 9.02 10.61
CA VAL A 41 0.10 9.13 9.22
C VAL A 41 0.27 10.61 8.90
N ALA A 42 1.37 10.97 8.23
CA ALA A 42 1.58 12.38 7.89
C ALA A 42 0.58 12.81 6.81
N LYS A 43 0.07 14.05 6.91
CA LYS A 43 -0.84 14.60 5.91
C LYS A 43 -0.27 14.52 4.48
N SER A 44 1.04 14.76 4.32
CA SER A 44 1.71 14.65 3.03
C SER A 44 1.71 13.24 2.44
N GLN A 45 1.73 12.19 3.28
CA GLN A 45 1.60 10.80 2.82
C GLN A 45 0.18 10.52 2.32
N MET A 46 -0.84 11.05 3.01
CA MET A 46 -2.23 10.97 2.56
C MET A 46 -2.41 11.68 1.21
N ASP A 47 -1.94 12.92 1.11
CA ASP A 47 -2.02 13.71 -0.13
C ASP A 47 -1.33 12.97 -1.31
N ALA A 48 -0.20 12.30 -1.06
CA ALA A 48 0.49 11.49 -2.06
C ALA A 48 -0.27 10.22 -2.45
N CYS A 49 -0.91 9.54 -1.49
CA CYS A 49 -1.75 8.37 -1.76
C CYS A 49 -2.96 8.76 -2.62
N ASP A 50 -3.64 9.86 -2.29
CA ASP A 50 -4.77 10.37 -3.08
C ASP A 50 -4.35 10.68 -4.53
N ALA A 51 -3.20 11.33 -4.70
CA ALA A 51 -2.64 11.61 -6.02
C ALA A 51 -2.30 10.32 -6.81
N PHE A 52 -1.83 9.27 -6.14
CA PHE A 52 -1.56 7.98 -6.76
C PHE A 52 -2.85 7.27 -7.17
N LEU A 53 -3.82 7.13 -6.26
CA LEU A 53 -5.11 6.50 -6.54
C LEU A 53 -5.85 7.23 -7.67
N GLY A 54 -5.84 8.56 -7.67
CA GLY A 54 -6.43 9.36 -8.73
C GLY A 54 -5.79 9.13 -10.11
N LYS A 55 -4.48 8.85 -10.18
CA LYS A 55 -3.82 8.45 -11.43
C LYS A 55 -4.22 7.04 -11.87
N MET A 56 -4.37 6.10 -10.93
CA MET A 56 -4.81 4.74 -11.25
C MET A 56 -6.25 4.70 -11.76
N ILE A 57 -7.17 5.43 -11.12
CA ILE A 57 -8.56 5.54 -11.56
C ILE A 57 -8.60 6.08 -12.99
N LYS A 58 -7.93 7.21 -13.25
CA LYS A 58 -7.82 7.78 -14.60
C LYS A 58 -7.17 6.86 -15.63
N TRP A 59 -6.31 5.94 -15.20
CA TRP A 59 -5.72 4.94 -16.08
C TRP A 59 -6.72 3.83 -16.39
N ALA A 60 -7.46 3.37 -15.38
CA ALA A 60 -8.45 2.30 -15.50
C ALA A 60 -9.74 2.70 -16.23
N GLU A 61 -10.06 3.99 -16.27
CA GLU A 61 -11.19 4.54 -17.04
C GLU A 61 -10.93 4.64 -18.56
N ARG A 62 -9.70 4.37 -19.02
CA ARG A 62 -9.34 4.38 -20.44
C ARG A 62 -9.62 3.03 -21.09
#